data_AF-M5TAS3-F1
#
_entry.id   AF-M5TAS3-F1
#
_cell.length_a   1.000
_cell.length_b   1.000
_cell.length_c   1.000
_cell.angle_alpha   90.00
_cell.angle_beta   90.00
_cell.angle_gamma   90.00
#
_symmetry.space_group_name_H-M   'P 1'
#
loop_
_entity.id
_entity.type
_entity.pdbx_description
1 polymer ?
#
loop_
_entity_poly.entity_id
_entity_poly.type
_entity_poly.pdbx_seq_one_letter_code
_entity_poly.pdbx_strand_id
1 'polypeptide(L)'
;MKHEPHTDGGSEPLHVGAFRRQRPQWAMRSMAILIACLPVLLLELGLRGMDNSATRAIDYDPYVGLNQLRPLFVLNEASGRWEIPPDRYNFFRPESFSAKKAPGTRRVFVLGGSTVQGRPYATETAFSTWLRLSLASADREFKYEVINCGGAAYASYRVAKILEEVLLHEPDAIVLYTGHNEFLEDRTYAHVREIGTVNRWATAIGSKLHTVRWVHSFFSTPQERTELVAHVDTKLDHPGGLDSYQRDPDWRRGVEEHFAATLEHIVQRTQESGLPLIMCIPASDLVNTPPFKIQTRTDWTDDEESRFRSAWSIACDSDLSPPRRIDAFRECLRIDRAHAGANYALGRLLYDQGDCEQARPFLIAARDHDVCPLRAPSAITRATSEIAERYGVPLINTPALLDERNYRGDLIADRVPDPSRFVDHVHPSIAGHQRIAGALALEFQKLGWVELTGQSTLLYEHAAKEHLSELGHEYFVRGKQRLEGLRLWTMGRAGQLATEIAEDQSNMQGTPHQPSPD
;
A
#
# COMPACT_ATOMS: atom_id res chain seq x y z
N MET A 1 -72.35 77.27 -3.81
CA MET A 1 -72.67 78.71 -3.99
C MET A 1 -71.36 79.44 -4.25
N LYS A 2 -71.20 80.00 -5.47
CA LYS A 2 -70.18 81.00 -5.90
C LYS A 2 -68.71 80.53 -5.86
N HIS A 3 -67.80 80.86 -6.77
CA HIS A 3 -67.76 81.51 -8.09
C HIS A 3 -66.32 81.21 -8.58
N GLU A 4 -66.12 80.77 -9.82
CA GLU A 4 -64.86 81.04 -10.58
C GLU A 4 -64.86 82.53 -11.02
N PRO A 5 -63.76 83.19 -11.51
CA PRO A 5 -62.56 82.63 -12.20
C PRO A 5 -61.19 83.37 -12.03
N HIS A 6 -60.13 82.85 -12.69
CA HIS A 6 -58.95 83.46 -13.41
C HIS A 6 -58.20 84.70 -12.84
N THR A 7 -56.88 84.96 -12.96
CA THR A 7 -55.78 84.59 -13.91
C THR A 7 -54.43 85.13 -13.39
N ASP A 8 -53.34 84.56 -13.94
CA ASP A 8 -52.02 85.14 -14.28
C ASP A 8 -50.93 85.55 -13.26
N GLY A 9 -49.72 85.03 -13.55
CA GLY A 9 -48.53 85.87 -13.76
C GLY A 9 -47.47 85.90 -12.66
N GLY A 10 -46.36 85.18 -12.85
CA GLY A 10 -45.14 85.42 -12.07
C GLY A 10 -44.14 84.26 -12.07
N SER A 11 -43.20 84.28 -13.02
CA SER A 11 -42.08 83.36 -13.17
C SER A 11 -40.93 83.67 -12.21
N GLU A 12 -40.53 82.72 -11.37
CA GLU A 12 -39.25 82.70 -10.63
C GLU A 12 -38.40 81.47 -11.05
N PRO A 13 -37.05 81.57 -11.04
CA PRO A 13 -36.18 80.58 -11.66
C PRO A 13 -35.95 79.33 -10.79
N LEU A 14 -36.04 78.16 -11.44
CA LEU A 14 -35.72 76.86 -10.88
C LEU A 14 -34.21 76.71 -10.61
N HIS A 15 -33.86 76.57 -9.33
CA HIS A 15 -32.55 76.05 -8.91
C HIS A 15 -32.42 74.57 -9.31
N VAL A 16 -31.50 74.28 -10.23
CA VAL A 16 -31.09 72.91 -10.58
C VAL A 16 -30.21 72.36 -9.46
N GLY A 17 -30.80 71.53 -8.59
CA GLY A 17 -30.07 70.71 -7.62
C GLY A 17 -29.35 69.55 -8.31
N ALA A 18 -28.02 69.60 -8.35
CA ALA A 18 -27.19 68.50 -8.83
C ALA A 18 -27.24 67.30 -7.84
N PHE A 19 -28.01 66.27 -8.18
CA PHE A 19 -27.96 64.98 -7.48
C PHE A 19 -26.61 64.29 -7.71
N ARG A 20 -25.74 64.34 -6.71
CA ARG A 20 -24.47 63.59 -6.69
C ARG A 20 -24.78 62.12 -6.44
N ARG A 21 -24.90 61.32 -7.51
CA ARG A 21 -25.00 59.84 -7.45
C ARG A 21 -23.83 59.29 -6.62
N GLN A 22 -24.09 58.81 -5.41
CA GLN A 22 -23.12 58.02 -4.66
C GLN A 22 -22.87 56.73 -5.46
N ARG A 23 -21.72 56.62 -6.12
CA ARG A 23 -21.30 55.37 -6.74
C ARG A 23 -21.20 54.32 -5.62
N PRO A 24 -21.77 53.12 -5.81
CA PRO A 24 -21.71 52.09 -4.79
C PRO A 24 -20.25 51.77 -4.47
N GLN A 25 -19.81 52.11 -3.26
CA GLN A 25 -18.43 51.88 -2.82
C GLN A 25 -18.05 50.40 -2.88
N TRP A 26 -19.05 49.50 -2.81
CA TRP A 26 -18.86 48.06 -3.02
C TRP A 26 -18.39 47.74 -4.45
N ALA A 27 -18.88 48.43 -5.47
CA ALA A 27 -18.45 48.21 -6.86
C ALA A 27 -17.00 48.64 -7.07
N MET A 28 -16.57 49.75 -6.45
CA MET A 28 -15.16 50.16 -6.46
C MET A 28 -14.26 49.18 -5.70
N ARG A 29 -14.73 48.65 -4.55
CA ARG A 29 -13.97 47.65 -3.77
C ARG A 29 -13.86 46.33 -4.53
N SER A 30 -14.94 45.85 -5.14
CA SER A 30 -14.92 44.65 -5.98
C SER A 30 -14.02 44.84 -7.20
N MET A 31 -14.06 46.01 -7.85
CA MET A 31 -13.16 46.33 -8.97
C MET A 31 -11.69 46.36 -8.52
N ALA A 32 -11.40 46.94 -7.36
CA ALA A 32 -10.04 46.96 -6.81
C ALA A 32 -9.53 45.55 -6.48
N ILE A 33 -10.37 44.68 -5.91
CA ILE A 33 -10.04 43.27 -5.65
C ILE A 33 -9.79 42.53 -6.98
N LEU A 34 -10.67 42.71 -7.98
CA LEU A 34 -10.49 42.12 -9.31
C LEU A 34 -9.19 42.57 -9.97
N ILE A 35 -8.88 43.86 -9.93
CA ILE A 35 -7.63 44.42 -10.47
C ILE A 35 -6.41 43.89 -9.71
N ALA A 36 -6.50 43.73 -8.38
CA ALA A 36 -5.42 43.17 -7.57
C ALA A 36 -5.20 41.67 -7.81
N CYS A 37 -6.27 40.91 -8.10
CA CYS A 37 -6.20 39.49 -8.42
C CYS A 37 -5.86 39.21 -9.89
N LEU A 38 -6.08 40.17 -10.80
CA LEU A 38 -5.86 40.01 -12.23
C LEU A 38 -4.41 39.61 -12.59
N PRO A 39 -3.35 40.19 -12.01
CA PRO A 39 -1.97 39.75 -12.27
C PRO A 39 -1.71 38.31 -11.85
N VAL A 40 -2.26 37.89 -10.70
CA VAL A 40 -2.12 36.51 -10.20
C VAL A 40 -2.87 35.54 -11.11
N LEU A 41 -4.07 35.92 -11.57
CA LEU A 41 -4.88 35.12 -12.48
C LEU A 41 -4.20 34.99 -13.86
N LEU A 42 -3.64 36.07 -14.39
CA LEU A 42 -2.89 36.09 -15.64
C LEU A 42 -1.58 35.30 -15.54
N LEU A 43 -0.88 35.39 -14.41
CA LEU A 43 0.33 34.61 -14.14
C LEU A 43 -0.01 33.11 -14.06
N GLU A 44 -1.07 32.73 -13.35
CA GLU A 44 -1.53 31.35 -13.26
C GLU A 44 -1.94 30.80 -14.63
N LEU A 45 -2.71 31.56 -15.42
CA LEU A 45 -3.09 31.18 -16.78
C LEU A 45 -1.89 31.10 -17.73
N GLY A 46 -0.92 32.01 -17.59
CA GLY A 46 0.33 32.00 -18.35
C GLY A 46 1.20 30.79 -18.01
N LEU A 47 1.36 30.49 -16.73
CA LEU A 47 2.08 29.29 -16.27
C LEU A 47 1.38 28.01 -16.72
N ARG A 48 0.04 27.95 -16.68
CA ARG A 48 -0.73 26.81 -17.22
C ARG A 48 -0.60 26.67 -18.74
N GLY A 49 -0.54 27.78 -19.48
CA GLY A 49 -0.39 27.78 -20.94
C GLY A 49 1.03 27.49 -21.42
N MET A 50 2.05 27.79 -20.62
CA MET A 50 3.45 27.44 -20.88
C MET A 50 3.80 26.01 -20.45
N ASP A 51 3.00 25.43 -19.54
CA ASP A 51 3.15 24.05 -19.11
C ASP A 51 2.56 23.09 -20.16
N ASN A 52 3.27 22.93 -21.28
CA ASN A 52 3.03 21.86 -22.25
C ASN A 52 3.41 20.46 -21.70
N SER A 53 3.62 20.35 -20.38
CA SER A 53 3.98 19.13 -19.69
C SER A 53 2.73 18.48 -19.09
N ALA A 54 1.89 17.90 -19.94
CA ALA A 54 0.92 16.88 -19.53
C ALA A 54 1.60 15.60 -18.96
N THR A 55 2.88 15.67 -18.55
CA THR A 55 3.66 14.52 -18.05
C THR A 55 4.82 14.92 -17.12
N ARG A 56 4.89 16.17 -16.64
CA ARG A 56 5.86 16.57 -15.60
C ARG A 56 5.20 17.43 -14.52
N ALA A 57 4.09 16.95 -13.98
CA ALA A 57 3.79 17.28 -12.60
C ALA A 57 5.01 16.83 -11.79
N ILE A 58 5.80 17.78 -11.28
CA ILE A 58 6.77 17.48 -10.23
C ILE A 58 5.92 16.81 -9.15
N ASP A 59 6.13 15.51 -8.98
CA ASP A 59 5.33 14.66 -8.14
C ASP A 59 5.60 15.05 -6.69
N TYR A 60 4.86 16.05 -6.24
CA TYR A 60 4.99 16.58 -4.89
C TYR A 60 4.30 15.63 -3.92
N ASP A 61 5.02 14.58 -3.53
CA ASP A 61 4.78 13.92 -2.26
C ASP A 61 5.56 14.70 -1.18
N PRO A 62 4.90 15.18 -0.11
CA PRO A 62 5.56 15.98 0.93
C PRO A 62 6.54 15.16 1.79
N TYR A 63 6.54 13.83 1.67
CA TYR A 63 7.37 12.89 2.42
C TYR A 63 8.54 12.34 1.60
N VAL A 64 8.38 12.08 0.30
CA VAL A 64 9.42 11.47 -0.56
C VAL A 64 9.50 12.08 -1.96
N GLY A 65 10.70 12.10 -2.56
CA GLY A 65 10.87 12.52 -3.96
C GLY A 65 10.58 11.38 -4.93
N LEU A 66 9.48 11.45 -5.70
CA LEU A 66 9.06 10.37 -6.61
C LEU A 66 9.41 10.64 -8.08
N ASN A 67 10.14 11.73 -8.36
CA ASN A 67 10.41 12.25 -9.70
C ASN A 67 11.17 11.29 -10.63
N GLN A 68 11.82 10.25 -10.10
CA GLN A 68 12.61 9.29 -10.88
C GLN A 68 11.85 7.99 -11.19
N LEU A 69 10.60 7.83 -10.73
CA LEU A 69 9.82 6.63 -11.03
C LEU A 69 9.40 6.60 -12.49
N ARG A 70 9.75 5.51 -13.18
CA ARG A 70 9.39 5.28 -14.57
C ARG A 70 8.00 4.63 -14.67
N PRO A 71 7.24 4.89 -15.75
CA PRO A 71 5.99 4.19 -16.04
C PRO A 71 6.17 2.67 -15.97
N LEU A 72 5.18 1.98 -15.42
CA LEU A 72 5.13 0.52 -15.32
C LEU A 72 4.92 -0.12 -16.69
N PHE A 73 4.08 0.48 -17.54
CA PHE A 73 3.74 -0.03 -18.86
C PHE A 73 4.37 0.81 -19.97
N VAL A 74 4.82 0.12 -21.03
CA VAL A 74 5.31 0.73 -22.27
C VAL A 74 4.48 0.18 -23.42
N LEU A 75 4.13 1.05 -24.38
CA LEU A 75 3.40 0.65 -25.58
C LEU A 75 4.34 -0.11 -26.52
N ASN A 76 4.02 -1.36 -26.78
CA ASN A 76 4.61 -2.12 -27.86
C ASN A 76 3.79 -1.88 -29.13
N GLU A 77 4.28 -0.98 -29.99
CA GLU A 77 3.62 -0.59 -31.24
C GLU A 77 3.40 -1.77 -32.21
N ALA A 78 4.27 -2.80 -32.16
CA ALA A 78 4.16 -3.96 -33.03
C ALA A 78 3.00 -4.89 -32.61
N SER A 79 2.78 -5.06 -31.30
CA SER A 79 1.70 -5.88 -30.77
C SER A 79 0.41 -5.08 -30.54
N GLY A 80 0.49 -3.75 -30.46
CA GLY A 80 -0.61 -2.88 -30.07
C GLY A 80 -1.02 -3.06 -28.60
N ARG A 81 -0.08 -3.44 -27.74
CA ARG A 81 -0.32 -3.75 -26.31
C ARG A 81 0.55 -2.88 -25.40
N TRP A 82 -0.01 -2.53 -24.25
CA TRP A 82 0.77 -2.06 -23.11
C TRP A 82 1.39 -3.27 -22.43
N GLU A 83 2.70 -3.22 -22.19
CA GLU A 83 3.48 -4.33 -21.66
C GLU A 83 4.40 -3.84 -20.54
N ILE A 84 4.55 -4.64 -19.47
CA ILE A 84 5.62 -4.40 -18.50
C ILE A 84 6.95 -4.75 -19.17
N PRO A 85 7.90 -3.81 -19.30
CA PRO A 85 9.14 -4.08 -20.01
C PRO A 85 10.08 -5.01 -19.21
N PRO A 86 10.95 -5.80 -19.88
CA PRO A 86 11.80 -6.79 -19.20
C PRO A 86 12.73 -6.25 -18.11
N ASP A 87 13.16 -5.00 -18.20
CA ASP A 87 13.98 -4.33 -17.17
C ASP A 87 13.23 -4.14 -15.84
N ARG A 88 11.90 -4.30 -15.82
CA ARG A 88 11.06 -4.26 -14.61
C ARG A 88 10.83 -5.64 -14.00
N TYR A 89 11.25 -6.74 -14.64
CA TYR A 89 10.96 -8.12 -14.17
C TYR A 89 11.64 -8.52 -12.85
N ASN A 90 12.61 -7.73 -12.38
CA ASN A 90 13.17 -7.90 -11.04
C ASN A 90 12.12 -7.64 -9.94
N PHE A 91 11.16 -6.75 -10.21
CA PHE A 91 10.15 -6.31 -9.25
C PHE A 91 8.73 -6.67 -9.66
N PHE A 92 8.46 -6.89 -10.95
CA PHE A 92 7.14 -7.24 -11.48
C PHE A 92 7.18 -8.58 -12.21
N ARG A 93 6.02 -9.11 -12.55
CA ARG A 93 5.91 -10.23 -13.49
C ARG A 93 5.49 -9.70 -14.85
N PRO A 94 5.81 -10.43 -15.94
CA PRO A 94 5.29 -10.10 -17.26
C PRO A 94 3.78 -9.95 -17.21
N GLU A 95 3.27 -8.83 -17.71
CA GLU A 95 1.85 -8.52 -17.79
C GLU A 95 1.60 -7.64 -19.01
N SER A 96 0.47 -7.84 -19.69
CA SER A 96 0.11 -7.03 -20.85
C SER A 96 -1.38 -6.93 -21.09
N PHE A 97 -1.82 -5.82 -21.68
CA PHE A 97 -3.22 -5.61 -22.07
C PHE A 97 -3.31 -4.79 -23.37
N SER A 98 -4.46 -4.85 -24.04
CA SER A 98 -4.65 -4.16 -25.32
C SER A 98 -4.60 -2.64 -25.15
N ALA A 99 -3.83 -1.94 -26.00
CA ALA A 99 -3.70 -0.48 -25.91
C ALA A 99 -5.02 0.24 -26.17
N LYS A 100 -5.77 -0.24 -27.16
CA LYS A 100 -7.15 0.16 -27.40
C LYS A 100 -8.10 -0.83 -26.73
N LYS A 101 -8.92 -0.34 -25.81
CA LYS A 101 -9.96 -1.15 -25.16
C LYS A 101 -11.05 -1.49 -26.17
N ALA A 102 -11.31 -2.79 -26.35
CA ALA A 102 -12.35 -3.23 -27.27
C ALA A 102 -13.75 -3.05 -26.64
N PRO A 103 -14.80 -2.80 -27.44
CA PRO A 103 -16.19 -2.86 -26.95
C PRO A 103 -16.46 -4.20 -26.26
N GLY A 104 -17.26 -4.19 -25.19
CA GLY A 104 -17.54 -5.41 -24.41
C GLY A 104 -16.35 -5.90 -23.56
N THR A 105 -15.36 -5.06 -23.29
CA THR A 105 -14.25 -5.38 -22.38
C THR A 105 -14.38 -4.62 -21.06
N ARG A 106 -14.26 -5.34 -19.95
CA ARG A 106 -14.12 -4.78 -18.60
C ARG A 106 -12.68 -4.91 -18.11
N ARG A 107 -12.08 -3.82 -17.66
CA ARG A 107 -10.67 -3.69 -17.29
C ARG A 107 -10.53 -3.37 -15.81
N VAL A 108 -10.03 -4.33 -15.04
CA VAL A 108 -9.73 -4.19 -13.61
C VAL A 108 -8.23 -4.14 -13.42
N PHE A 109 -7.74 -3.16 -12.67
CA PHE A 109 -6.33 -3.14 -12.24
C PHE A 109 -6.22 -3.51 -10.77
N VAL A 110 -5.30 -4.41 -10.47
CA VAL A 110 -5.03 -4.89 -9.12
C VAL A 110 -3.69 -4.35 -8.66
N LEU A 111 -3.71 -3.43 -7.69
CA LEU A 111 -2.56 -2.65 -7.25
C LEU A 111 -2.05 -3.14 -5.89
N GLY A 112 -0.73 -3.23 -5.74
CA GLY A 112 -0.13 -3.54 -4.44
C GLY A 112 1.31 -4.05 -4.47
N GLY A 113 1.69 -4.71 -3.38
CA GLY A 113 3.04 -5.26 -3.19
C GLY A 113 3.24 -6.67 -3.79
N SER A 114 4.21 -7.39 -3.25
CA SER A 114 4.54 -8.78 -3.62
C SER A 114 3.40 -9.77 -3.40
N THR A 115 2.49 -9.51 -2.45
CA THR A 115 1.26 -10.28 -2.28
C THR A 115 0.39 -10.19 -3.53
N VAL A 116 0.22 -9.01 -4.13
CA VAL A 116 -0.52 -8.86 -5.39
C VAL A 116 0.19 -9.58 -6.52
N GLN A 117 1.52 -9.45 -6.61
CA GLN A 117 2.33 -10.11 -7.65
C GLN A 117 2.09 -11.63 -7.72
N GLY A 118 1.71 -12.26 -6.61
CA GLY A 118 1.59 -13.72 -6.48
C GLY A 118 2.89 -14.38 -6.01
N ARG A 119 3.75 -13.66 -5.28
CA ARG A 119 4.90 -14.29 -4.63
C ARG A 119 4.44 -15.42 -3.70
N PRO A 120 5.22 -16.50 -3.58
CA PRO A 120 6.53 -16.76 -4.18
C PRO A 120 6.46 -17.31 -5.61
N TYR A 121 5.27 -17.67 -6.10
CA TYR A 121 5.05 -18.14 -7.46
C TYR A 121 5.07 -16.95 -8.46
N ALA A 122 3.98 -16.72 -9.18
CA ALA A 122 3.79 -15.61 -10.10
C ALA A 122 2.28 -15.36 -10.33
N THR A 123 1.94 -14.53 -11.32
CA THR A 123 0.59 -14.02 -11.56
C THR A 123 -0.43 -15.11 -11.82
N GLU A 124 -0.02 -16.26 -12.36
CA GLU A 124 -0.88 -17.39 -12.72
C GLU A 124 -1.56 -18.02 -11.50
N THR A 125 -0.99 -17.90 -10.30
CA THR A 125 -1.62 -18.38 -9.06
C THR A 125 -1.97 -17.24 -8.10
N ALA A 126 -1.86 -15.99 -8.56
CA ALA A 126 -2.27 -14.80 -7.82
C ALA A 126 -3.80 -14.63 -7.84
N PHE A 127 -4.32 -13.89 -6.86
CA PHE A 127 -5.75 -13.64 -6.73
C PHE A 127 -6.34 -12.84 -7.90
N SER A 128 -5.52 -12.09 -8.65
CA SER A 128 -5.94 -11.43 -9.90
C SER A 128 -6.37 -12.43 -10.97
N THR A 129 -5.62 -13.52 -11.14
CA THR A 129 -5.94 -14.58 -12.12
C THR A 129 -7.17 -15.36 -11.71
N TRP A 130 -7.26 -15.74 -10.43
CA TRP A 130 -8.46 -16.40 -9.90
C TRP A 130 -9.71 -15.52 -10.04
N LEU A 131 -9.59 -14.21 -9.80
CA LEU A 131 -10.67 -13.26 -9.99
C LEU A 131 -11.10 -13.22 -11.46
N ARG A 132 -10.15 -13.11 -12.40
CA ARG A 132 -10.45 -13.14 -13.85
C ARG A 132 -11.23 -14.39 -14.25
N LEU A 133 -10.79 -15.57 -13.79
CA LEU A 133 -11.45 -16.84 -14.07
C LEU A 133 -12.87 -16.87 -13.47
N SER A 134 -13.04 -16.34 -12.26
CA SER A 134 -14.35 -16.28 -11.59
C SER A 134 -15.33 -15.38 -12.35
N LEU A 135 -14.90 -14.15 -12.71
CA LEU A 135 -15.74 -13.21 -13.47
C LEU A 135 -16.13 -13.78 -14.84
N ALA A 136 -15.16 -14.34 -15.58
CA ALA A 136 -15.40 -14.94 -16.90
C ALA A 136 -16.27 -16.21 -16.86
N SER A 137 -16.29 -16.92 -15.72
CA SER A 137 -17.16 -18.09 -15.52
C SER A 137 -18.60 -17.71 -15.19
N ALA A 138 -18.79 -16.53 -14.59
CA ALA A 138 -20.09 -16.00 -14.21
C ALA A 138 -20.75 -15.19 -15.34
N ASP A 139 -19.96 -14.56 -16.19
CA ASP A 139 -20.43 -13.72 -17.28
C ASP A 139 -19.56 -13.92 -18.53
N ARG A 140 -20.21 -14.35 -19.62
CA ARG A 140 -19.58 -14.58 -20.93
C ARG A 140 -19.87 -13.48 -21.94
N GLU A 141 -20.71 -12.49 -21.58
CA GLU A 141 -21.01 -11.35 -22.46
C GLU A 141 -19.82 -10.40 -22.53
N PHE A 142 -19.14 -10.19 -21.39
CA PHE A 142 -17.96 -9.33 -21.32
C PHE A 142 -16.66 -10.12 -21.31
N LYS A 143 -15.63 -9.54 -21.95
CA LYS A 143 -14.25 -9.96 -21.76
C LYS A 143 -13.68 -9.26 -20.53
N TYR A 144 -13.15 -10.04 -19.59
CA TYR A 144 -12.51 -9.53 -18.39
C TYR A 144 -10.98 -9.45 -18.55
N GLU A 145 -10.45 -8.23 -18.53
CA GLU A 145 -9.02 -7.96 -18.35
C GLU A 145 -8.79 -7.63 -16.87
N VAL A 146 -8.14 -8.53 -16.12
CA VAL A 146 -7.74 -8.28 -14.73
C VAL A 146 -6.22 -8.22 -14.69
N ILE A 147 -5.70 -7.00 -14.66
CA ILE A 147 -4.27 -6.69 -14.82
C ILE A 147 -3.61 -6.67 -13.45
N ASN A 148 -2.54 -7.44 -13.30
CA ASN A 148 -1.76 -7.48 -12.07
C ASN A 148 -0.65 -6.42 -12.07
N CYS A 149 -0.74 -5.45 -11.15
CA CYS A 149 0.28 -4.41 -10.96
C CYS A 149 1.01 -4.57 -9.62
N GLY A 150 1.26 -5.81 -9.20
CA GLY A 150 1.96 -6.13 -7.97
C GLY A 150 3.47 -6.00 -8.07
N GLY A 151 4.06 -5.08 -7.29
CA GLY A 151 5.51 -4.86 -7.22
C GLY A 151 6.16 -5.48 -5.99
N ALA A 152 7.23 -6.26 -6.15
CA ALA A 152 7.99 -6.81 -5.03
C ALA A 152 8.62 -5.68 -4.21
N ALA A 153 8.43 -5.71 -2.88
CA ALA A 153 8.85 -4.66 -1.94
C ALA A 153 8.21 -3.26 -2.16
N TYR A 154 7.18 -3.13 -3.00
CA TYR A 154 6.50 -1.84 -3.21
C TYR A 154 5.64 -1.46 -2.00
N ALA A 155 5.94 -0.31 -1.41
CA ALA A 155 5.14 0.38 -0.39
C ALA A 155 4.05 1.27 -1.01
N SER A 156 3.11 1.76 -0.20
CA SER A 156 1.91 2.48 -0.65
C SER A 156 2.22 3.71 -1.50
N TYR A 157 3.28 4.46 -1.21
CA TYR A 157 3.64 5.67 -1.97
C TYR A 157 4.12 5.35 -3.40
N ARG A 158 4.80 4.20 -3.61
CA ARG A 158 5.12 3.71 -4.95
C ARG A 158 3.86 3.19 -5.66
N VAL A 159 2.95 2.54 -4.92
CA VAL A 159 1.65 2.08 -5.44
C VAL A 159 0.76 3.25 -5.90
N ALA A 160 0.75 4.36 -5.14
CA ALA A 160 0.01 5.57 -5.52
C ALA A 160 0.48 6.14 -6.87
N LYS A 161 1.76 5.99 -7.21
CA LYS A 161 2.27 6.39 -8.54
C LYS A 161 1.82 5.48 -9.67
N ILE A 162 1.77 4.17 -9.40
CA ILE A 162 1.19 3.22 -10.35
C ILE A 162 -0.30 3.54 -10.58
N LEU A 163 -1.03 3.95 -9.55
CA LEU A 163 -2.42 4.38 -9.71
C LEU A 163 -2.55 5.54 -10.71
N GLU A 164 -1.76 6.61 -10.56
CA GLU A 164 -1.85 7.77 -11.47
C GLU A 164 -1.61 7.39 -12.94
N GLU A 165 -0.69 6.45 -13.20
CA GLU A 165 -0.50 5.89 -14.54
C GLU A 165 -1.70 5.04 -14.98
N VAL A 166 -2.16 4.12 -14.13
CA VAL A 166 -3.25 3.19 -14.44
C VAL A 166 -4.56 3.92 -14.75
N LEU A 167 -4.81 5.08 -14.15
CA LEU A 167 -5.97 5.93 -14.45
C LEU A 167 -6.01 6.38 -15.92
N LEU A 168 -4.87 6.40 -16.62
CA LEU A 168 -4.76 6.74 -18.04
C LEU A 168 -5.11 5.57 -18.98
N HIS A 169 -5.30 4.37 -18.44
CA HIS A 169 -5.48 3.14 -19.22
C HIS A 169 -6.93 2.62 -19.24
N GLU A 170 -7.90 3.53 -19.13
CA GLU A 170 -9.34 3.24 -19.18
C GLU A 170 -9.81 2.10 -18.23
N PRO A 171 -9.44 2.16 -16.93
CA PRO A 171 -9.93 1.19 -15.95
C PRO A 171 -11.45 1.29 -15.79
N ASP A 172 -12.10 0.17 -15.45
CA ASP A 172 -13.50 0.12 -15.00
C ASP A 172 -13.60 -0.12 -13.48
N ALA A 173 -12.55 -0.66 -12.86
CA ALA A 173 -12.46 -0.81 -11.40
C ALA A 173 -10.99 -0.95 -10.95
N ILE A 174 -10.74 -0.61 -9.70
CA ILE A 174 -9.44 -0.78 -9.03
C ILE A 174 -9.61 -1.71 -7.82
N VAL A 175 -8.67 -2.63 -7.64
CA VAL A 175 -8.52 -3.44 -6.42
C VAL A 175 -7.20 -3.07 -5.76
N LEU A 176 -7.19 -2.82 -4.46
CA LEU A 176 -6.01 -2.40 -3.71
C LEU A 176 -5.68 -3.34 -2.55
N TYR A 177 -4.45 -3.87 -2.52
CA TYR A 177 -3.89 -4.62 -1.39
C TYR A 177 -2.47 -4.10 -1.10
N THR A 178 -2.29 -3.32 -0.03
CA THR A 178 -0.97 -2.74 0.32
C THR A 178 -0.80 -2.57 1.83
N GLY A 179 0.45 -2.37 2.28
CA GLY A 179 0.80 -2.03 3.67
C GLY A 179 1.90 -2.87 4.33
N HIS A 180 2.36 -3.97 3.73
CA HIS A 180 3.45 -4.79 4.32
C HIS A 180 4.83 -4.14 4.21
N ASN A 181 5.05 -3.36 3.15
CA ASN A 181 6.37 -2.89 2.76
C ASN A 181 6.68 -1.49 3.29
N GLU A 182 5.82 -0.93 4.14
CA GLU A 182 5.92 0.47 4.53
C GLU A 182 7.21 0.78 5.29
N PHE A 183 7.89 -0.19 5.90
CA PHE A 183 9.09 0.06 6.70
C PHE A 183 10.40 -0.34 6.00
N LEU A 184 10.35 -0.74 4.73
CA LEU A 184 11.50 -1.34 4.03
C LEU A 184 12.56 -0.34 3.56
N GLU A 185 12.20 0.90 3.28
CA GLU A 185 13.09 1.93 2.75
C GLU A 185 13.40 2.98 3.82
N ASP A 186 14.65 3.48 3.85
CA ASP A 186 15.04 4.58 4.73
C ASP A 186 14.41 5.89 4.26
N ARG A 187 13.70 6.54 5.19
CA ARG A 187 12.98 7.80 4.93
C ARG A 187 13.16 8.77 6.08
N THR A 188 13.37 10.03 5.75
CA THR A 188 13.55 11.12 6.72
C THR A 188 12.24 11.86 6.93
N TYR A 189 11.71 11.83 8.16
CA TYR A 189 10.43 12.49 8.53
C TYR A 189 10.58 13.79 9.33
N ALA A 190 11.82 14.24 9.56
CA ALA A 190 12.15 15.34 10.46
C ALA A 190 11.39 16.66 10.15
N HIS A 191 11.08 16.92 8.88
CA HIS A 191 10.53 18.21 8.43
C HIS A 191 9.00 18.28 8.36
N VAL A 192 8.30 17.14 8.30
CA VAL A 192 6.82 17.13 8.21
C VAL A 192 6.20 17.41 9.58
N ARG A 193 6.93 17.16 10.68
CA ARG A 193 6.51 17.45 12.06
C ARG A 193 6.24 18.94 12.34
N GLU A 194 6.85 19.85 11.58
CA GLU A 194 6.62 21.30 11.74
C GLU A 194 5.38 21.80 11.00
N ILE A 195 4.77 20.97 10.13
CA ILE A 195 3.59 21.34 9.34
C ILE A 195 2.34 20.88 10.09
N GLY A 196 1.86 21.73 11.00
CA GLY A 196 0.58 21.53 11.72
C GLY A 196 -0.61 21.29 10.77
N THR A 197 -1.69 20.70 11.29
CA THR A 197 -2.87 20.24 10.53
C THR A 197 -3.51 21.32 9.65
N VAL A 198 -3.44 22.59 10.06
CA VAL A 198 -3.94 23.74 9.31
C VAL A 198 -3.05 24.10 8.11
N ASN A 199 -1.73 23.92 8.23
CA ASN A 199 -0.80 24.16 7.13
C ASN A 199 -0.90 23.07 6.05
N ARG A 200 -1.23 21.81 6.39
CA ARG A 200 -1.41 20.74 5.39
C ARG A 200 -2.50 21.05 4.35
N TRP A 201 -3.64 21.60 4.79
CA TRP A 201 -4.72 22.04 3.89
C TRP A 201 -4.27 23.24 3.03
N ALA A 202 -3.59 24.22 3.61
CA ALA A 202 -3.07 25.38 2.88
C ALA A 202 -1.99 24.98 1.86
N THR A 203 -1.11 24.03 2.19
CA THR A 203 -0.10 23.46 1.28
C THR A 203 -0.75 22.64 0.16
N ALA A 204 -1.81 21.88 0.45
CA ALA A 204 -2.53 21.08 -0.55
C ALA A 204 -3.35 21.91 -1.55
N ILE A 205 -3.89 23.07 -1.12
CA ILE A 205 -4.51 24.04 -2.04
C ILE A 205 -3.44 24.86 -2.76
N GLY A 206 -2.39 25.27 -2.04
CA GLY A 206 -1.27 26.02 -2.60
C GLY A 206 -0.55 25.25 -3.70
N SER A 207 -0.31 23.94 -3.53
CA SER A 207 0.37 23.11 -4.53
C SER A 207 -0.42 22.95 -5.84
N LYS A 208 -1.74 23.20 -5.84
CA LYS A 208 -2.58 23.23 -7.06
C LYS A 208 -2.45 24.53 -7.87
N LEU A 209 -1.83 25.57 -7.31
CA LEU A 209 -1.55 26.82 -8.01
C LEU A 209 -0.11 26.80 -8.53
N HIS A 210 0.04 26.90 -9.86
CA HIS A 210 1.36 26.96 -10.50
C HIS A 210 2.17 28.15 -9.99
N THR A 211 1.49 29.24 -9.62
CA THR A 211 2.10 30.43 -9.03
C THR A 211 2.80 30.11 -7.70
N VAL A 212 2.18 29.30 -6.84
CA VAL A 212 2.77 28.91 -5.55
C VAL A 212 3.93 27.94 -5.78
N ARG A 213 3.81 26.98 -6.71
CA ARG A 213 4.91 26.09 -7.11
C ARG A 213 6.12 26.88 -7.64
N TRP A 214 5.87 27.89 -8.48
CA TRP A 214 6.88 28.78 -9.03
C TRP A 214 7.56 29.61 -7.95
N VAL A 215 6.80 30.23 -7.04
CA VAL A 215 7.35 30.95 -5.88
C VAL A 215 8.17 30.01 -4.98
N HIS A 216 7.64 28.82 -4.70
CA HIS A 216 8.35 27.82 -3.89
C HIS A 216 9.67 27.43 -4.54
N SER A 217 9.78 27.38 -5.87
CA SER A 217 11.03 27.07 -6.57
C SER A 217 12.17 28.06 -6.27
N PHE A 218 11.87 29.33 -5.94
CA PHE A 218 12.87 30.32 -5.55
C PHE A 218 13.23 30.26 -4.06
N PHE A 219 12.32 29.78 -3.21
CA PHE A 219 12.51 29.68 -1.76
C PHE A 219 12.86 28.27 -1.28
N SER A 220 12.87 27.29 -2.18
CA SER A 220 13.32 25.93 -1.89
C SER A 220 14.83 25.95 -1.75
N THR A 221 15.30 26.04 -0.51
CA THR A 221 16.63 25.50 -0.17
C THR A 221 16.65 24.03 -0.61
N PRO A 222 17.76 23.47 -1.12
CA PRO A 222 17.85 22.05 -1.43
C PRO A 222 17.60 21.29 -0.13
N GLN A 223 16.37 20.84 0.03
CA GLN A 223 15.92 20.12 1.20
C GLN A 223 16.32 18.66 1.00
N GLU A 224 17.06 18.09 1.95
CA GLU A 224 17.46 16.67 1.93
C GLU A 224 16.22 15.76 2.05
N ARG A 225 15.50 15.59 0.94
CA ARG A 225 14.50 14.54 0.78
C ARG A 225 15.20 13.32 0.20
N THR A 226 14.82 12.12 0.65
CA THR A 226 15.24 10.91 -0.04
C THR A 226 14.59 10.88 -1.42
N GLU A 227 15.39 10.99 -2.48
CA GLU A 227 14.92 10.74 -3.84
C GLU A 227 14.82 9.23 -4.06
N LEU A 228 13.62 8.75 -4.38
CA LEU A 228 13.40 7.34 -4.66
C LEU A 228 13.76 7.05 -6.11
N VAL A 229 14.77 6.21 -6.29
CA VAL A 229 15.14 5.68 -7.61
C VAL A 229 14.07 4.73 -8.15
N ALA A 230 14.09 4.49 -9.45
CA ALA A 230 13.12 3.63 -10.14
C ALA A 230 13.08 2.18 -9.60
N HIS A 231 14.21 1.71 -9.06
CA HIS A 231 14.32 0.42 -8.38
C HIS A 231 13.99 0.56 -6.89
N VAL A 232 13.45 -0.51 -6.29
CA VAL A 232 13.28 -0.53 -4.82
C VAL A 232 14.63 -0.91 -4.22
N ASP A 233 15.09 -0.09 -3.27
CA ASP A 233 16.32 -0.32 -2.52
C ASP A 233 15.95 -0.48 -1.05
N THR A 234 15.88 -1.72 -0.56
CA THR A 234 15.43 -1.98 0.81
C THR A 234 16.61 -2.01 1.76
N LYS A 235 16.37 -1.63 3.01
CA LYS A 235 17.37 -1.70 4.09
C LYS A 235 17.99 -3.10 4.20
N LEU A 236 17.21 -4.16 3.96
CA LEU A 236 17.64 -5.56 4.06
C LEU A 236 18.50 -6.02 2.87
N ASP A 237 18.55 -5.27 1.77
CA ASP A 237 19.41 -5.60 0.63
C ASP A 237 20.89 -5.29 0.92
N HIS A 238 21.17 -4.46 1.93
CA HIS A 238 22.52 -4.07 2.33
C HIS A 238 23.12 -5.00 3.39
N PRO A 239 24.45 -5.26 3.37
CA PRO A 239 25.13 -5.95 4.46
C PRO A 239 24.89 -5.24 5.80
N GLY A 240 24.45 -5.97 6.83
CA GLY A 240 24.06 -5.37 8.12
C GLY A 240 22.70 -4.65 8.07
N GLY A 241 21.90 -4.86 7.03
CA GLY A 241 20.59 -4.25 6.85
C GLY A 241 19.64 -4.44 8.04
N LEU A 242 19.70 -5.60 8.69
CA LEU A 242 18.92 -5.84 9.91
C LEU A 242 19.37 -4.93 11.07
N ASP A 243 20.65 -4.58 11.16
CA ASP A 243 21.22 -3.73 12.22
C ASP A 243 20.72 -2.27 12.11
N SER A 244 20.43 -1.82 10.89
CA SER A 244 19.87 -0.49 10.61
C SER A 244 18.44 -0.27 11.15
N TYR A 245 17.73 -1.35 11.51
CA TYR A 245 16.42 -1.25 12.16
C TYR A 245 16.60 -1.04 13.67
N GLN A 246 16.12 0.08 14.19
CA GLN A 246 16.13 0.35 15.62
C GLN A 246 14.74 0.77 16.07
N ARG A 247 14.44 0.56 17.36
CA ARG A 247 13.19 1.03 17.96
C ARG A 247 13.20 2.55 17.99
N ASP A 248 12.53 3.13 17.00
CA ASP A 248 12.29 4.56 16.88
C ASP A 248 10.78 4.80 16.77
N PRO A 249 10.10 5.11 17.90
CA PRO A 249 8.67 5.39 17.92
C PRO A 249 8.28 6.61 17.07
N ASP A 250 9.18 7.59 16.92
CA ASP A 250 8.88 8.83 16.21
C ASP A 250 8.94 8.60 14.70
N TRP A 251 10.00 7.95 14.21
CA TRP A 251 10.10 7.51 12.82
C TRP A 251 8.92 6.62 12.46
N ARG A 252 8.61 5.63 13.30
CA ARG A 252 7.50 4.72 13.08
C ARG A 252 6.16 5.43 12.93
N ARG A 253 5.84 6.40 13.81
CA ARG A 253 4.61 7.20 13.68
C ARG A 253 4.61 8.00 12.37
N GLY A 254 5.75 8.53 11.95
CA GLY A 254 5.90 9.21 10.65
C GLY A 254 5.56 8.29 9.46
N VAL A 255 6.04 7.03 9.49
CA VAL A 255 5.70 6.01 8.49
C VAL A 255 4.19 5.73 8.47
N GLU A 256 3.59 5.50 9.64
CA GLU A 256 2.17 5.17 9.78
C GLU A 256 1.27 6.32 9.31
N GLU A 257 1.63 7.57 9.63
CA GLU A 257 0.93 8.77 9.16
C GLU A 257 1.07 8.97 7.64
N HIS A 258 2.25 8.74 7.07
CA HIS A 258 2.47 8.81 5.63
C HIS A 258 1.67 7.74 4.88
N PHE A 259 1.62 6.52 5.39
CA PHE A 259 0.77 5.46 4.84
C PHE A 259 -0.70 5.90 4.83
N ALA A 260 -1.23 6.40 5.94
CA ALA A 260 -2.62 6.85 6.04
C ALA A 260 -2.92 7.98 5.04
N ALA A 261 -2.03 8.97 4.93
CA ALA A 261 -2.18 10.06 3.97
C ALA A 261 -2.13 9.56 2.50
N THR A 262 -1.23 8.62 2.22
CA THR A 262 -1.11 8.01 0.88
C THR A 262 -2.36 7.21 0.52
N LEU A 263 -2.88 6.44 1.46
CA LEU A 263 -4.06 5.63 1.25
C LEU A 263 -5.30 6.50 1.03
N GLU A 264 -5.45 7.56 1.81
CA GLU A 264 -6.50 8.56 1.63
C GLU A 264 -6.39 9.23 0.24
N HIS A 265 -5.17 9.53 -0.22
CA HIS A 265 -4.94 10.03 -1.56
C HIS A 265 -5.38 9.03 -2.65
N ILE A 266 -5.01 7.75 -2.55
CA ILE A 266 -5.45 6.70 -3.50
C ILE A 266 -6.97 6.64 -3.59
N VAL A 267 -7.66 6.66 -2.44
CA VAL A 267 -9.14 6.63 -2.40
C VAL A 267 -9.73 7.86 -3.08
N GLN A 268 -9.26 9.07 -2.72
CA GLN A 268 -9.74 10.32 -3.29
C GLN A 268 -9.55 10.35 -4.81
N ARG A 269 -8.37 9.98 -5.31
CA ARG A 269 -8.07 9.97 -6.75
C ARG A 269 -8.97 8.99 -7.52
N THR A 270 -9.20 7.82 -6.96
CA THR A 270 -10.09 6.81 -7.58
C THR A 270 -11.56 7.31 -7.62
N GLN A 271 -12.03 7.96 -6.54
CA GLN A 271 -13.38 8.55 -6.49
C GLN A 271 -13.53 9.76 -7.41
N GLU A 272 -12.53 10.64 -7.50
CA GLU A 272 -12.51 11.78 -8.43
C GLU A 272 -12.60 11.32 -9.89
N SER A 273 -12.03 10.15 -10.20
CA SER A 273 -12.14 9.49 -11.51
C SER A 273 -13.44 8.72 -11.72
N GLY A 274 -14.34 8.67 -10.73
CA GLY A 274 -15.63 7.98 -10.82
C GLY A 274 -15.52 6.45 -10.89
N LEU A 275 -14.43 5.87 -10.39
CA LEU A 275 -14.16 4.43 -10.48
C LEU A 275 -14.54 3.70 -9.19
N PRO A 276 -15.14 2.50 -9.28
CA PRO A 276 -15.23 1.57 -8.16
C PRO A 276 -13.83 1.21 -7.63
N LEU A 277 -13.64 1.34 -6.32
CA LEU A 277 -12.47 0.88 -5.60
C LEU A 277 -12.88 -0.24 -4.63
N ILE A 278 -12.14 -1.33 -4.60
CA ILE A 278 -12.26 -2.36 -3.56
C ILE A 278 -10.92 -2.47 -2.83
N MET A 279 -10.93 -2.34 -1.51
CA MET A 279 -9.73 -2.41 -0.68
C MET A 279 -9.67 -3.73 0.07
N CYS A 280 -8.45 -4.22 0.29
CA CYS A 280 -8.18 -5.39 1.13
C CYS A 280 -7.32 -4.99 2.33
N ILE A 281 -7.70 -5.44 3.53
CA ILE A 281 -6.81 -5.34 4.70
C ILE A 281 -5.63 -6.31 4.47
N PRO A 282 -4.37 -5.88 4.61
CA PRO A 282 -3.23 -6.78 4.49
C PRO A 282 -3.24 -7.83 5.62
N ALA A 283 -3.16 -9.10 5.25
CA ALA A 283 -3.09 -10.24 6.17
C ALA A 283 -1.66 -10.78 6.28
N SER A 284 -1.32 -11.31 7.45
CA SER A 284 -0.01 -11.90 7.74
C SER A 284 -0.17 -13.11 8.65
N ASP A 285 0.76 -14.04 8.55
CA ASP A 285 0.88 -15.13 9.52
C ASP A 285 1.37 -14.58 10.87
N LEU A 286 0.58 -14.81 11.92
CA LEU A 286 0.89 -14.41 13.28
C LEU A 286 1.54 -15.56 14.08
N VAL A 287 1.35 -16.81 13.66
CA VAL A 287 1.60 -18.00 14.48
C VAL A 287 2.94 -18.65 14.13
N ASN A 288 3.29 -18.80 12.84
CA ASN A 288 4.59 -19.40 12.45
C ASN A 288 5.65 -18.34 12.13
N THR A 289 5.36 -17.06 12.36
CA THR A 289 6.30 -15.97 12.08
C THR A 289 6.77 -15.30 13.37
N PRO A 290 7.95 -15.69 13.89
CA PRO A 290 8.60 -14.97 14.99
C PRO A 290 8.96 -13.53 14.57
N PRO A 291 9.23 -12.61 15.52
CA PRO A 291 9.74 -11.30 15.20
C PRO A 291 11.08 -11.38 14.47
N PHE A 292 11.27 -10.56 13.44
CA PHE A 292 12.50 -10.51 12.66
C PHE A 292 13.64 -9.84 13.42
N LYS A 293 13.33 -8.83 14.25
CA LYS A 293 14.30 -8.21 15.15
C LYS A 293 13.69 -7.89 16.51
N ILE A 294 14.41 -8.27 17.55
CA ILE A 294 14.06 -7.98 18.95
C ILE A 294 15.07 -6.97 19.48
N GLN A 295 14.55 -5.95 20.17
CA GLN A 295 15.36 -5.00 20.94
C GLN A 295 14.69 -4.82 22.30
N THR A 296 15.46 -4.92 23.38
CA THR A 296 15.00 -4.60 24.74
C THR A 296 15.04 -3.09 24.97
N ARG A 297 14.28 -2.61 25.95
CA ARG A 297 14.49 -1.24 26.47
C ARG A 297 15.89 -1.13 27.10
N THR A 298 16.48 0.06 27.06
CA THR A 298 17.86 0.32 27.54
C THR A 298 17.93 0.97 28.91
N ASP A 299 16.78 1.35 29.48
CA ASP A 299 16.61 2.07 30.74
C ASP A 299 16.25 1.13 31.90
N TRP A 300 16.94 -0.01 32.01
CA TRP A 300 16.73 -0.96 33.10
C TRP A 300 17.39 -0.50 34.40
N THR A 301 16.69 -0.69 35.51
CA THR A 301 17.34 -0.82 36.82
C THR A 301 18.00 -2.18 36.94
N ASP A 302 19.06 -2.30 37.75
CA ASP A 302 19.76 -3.58 37.99
C ASP A 302 18.80 -4.69 38.48
N ASP A 303 17.79 -4.32 39.28
CA ASP A 303 16.75 -5.23 39.76
C ASP A 303 15.82 -5.72 38.63
N GLU A 304 15.38 -4.82 37.75
CA GLU A 304 14.57 -5.19 36.58
C GLU A 304 15.36 -6.08 35.62
N GLU A 305 16.63 -5.76 35.36
CA GLU A 305 17.48 -6.59 34.51
C GLU A 305 17.65 -8.00 35.09
N SER A 306 17.95 -8.09 36.38
CA SER A 306 18.13 -9.38 37.06
C SER A 306 16.85 -10.21 37.04
N ARG A 307 15.70 -9.60 37.36
CA ARG A 307 14.39 -10.28 37.31
C ARG A 307 14.01 -10.69 35.91
N PHE A 308 14.23 -9.83 34.91
CA PHE A 308 13.95 -10.16 33.51
C PHE A 308 14.81 -11.35 33.06
N ARG A 309 16.11 -11.33 33.35
CA ARG A 309 17.04 -12.41 32.97
C ARG A 309 16.65 -13.74 33.62
N SER A 310 16.26 -13.71 34.91
CA SER A 310 15.79 -14.89 35.62
C SER A 310 14.49 -15.44 35.03
N ALA A 311 13.49 -14.58 34.83
CA ALA A 311 12.22 -14.96 34.22
C ALA A 311 12.40 -15.49 32.79
N TRP A 312 13.24 -14.83 31.98
CA TRP A 312 13.54 -15.23 30.61
C TRP A 312 14.19 -16.62 30.56
N SER A 313 15.14 -16.89 31.46
CA SER A 313 15.76 -18.21 31.57
C SER A 313 14.74 -19.32 31.88
N ILE A 314 13.79 -19.07 32.78
CA ILE A 314 12.71 -20.02 33.11
C ILE A 314 11.75 -20.18 31.93
N ALA A 315 11.41 -19.08 31.25
CA ALA A 315 10.44 -19.08 30.16
C ALA A 315 10.95 -19.85 28.92
N CYS A 316 12.24 -19.73 28.63
CA CYS A 316 12.90 -20.38 27.50
C CYS A 316 13.31 -21.84 27.76
N ASP A 317 13.26 -22.32 29.00
CA ASP A 317 13.58 -23.71 29.35
C ASP A 317 12.45 -24.65 28.89
N SER A 318 12.72 -25.46 27.86
CA SER A 318 11.76 -26.41 27.29
C SER A 318 11.46 -27.61 28.18
N ASP A 319 12.30 -27.89 29.18
CA ASP A 319 12.12 -29.02 30.11
C ASP A 319 11.10 -28.69 31.21
N LEU A 320 10.78 -27.40 31.39
CA LEU A 320 9.77 -26.94 32.33
C LEU A 320 8.34 -27.06 31.77
N SER A 321 7.39 -27.25 32.68
CA SER A 321 5.97 -27.37 32.31
C SER A 321 5.44 -26.07 31.67
N PRO A 322 4.51 -26.17 30.71
CA PRO A 322 3.94 -24.99 30.06
C PRO A 322 3.38 -23.93 31.02
N PRO A 323 2.65 -24.25 32.12
CA PRO A 323 2.16 -23.23 33.05
C PRO A 323 3.29 -22.41 33.69
N ARG A 324 4.41 -23.07 34.09
CA ARG A 324 5.57 -22.38 34.65
C ARG A 324 6.21 -21.42 33.65
N ARG A 325 6.33 -21.87 32.40
CA ARG A 325 6.90 -21.05 31.31
C ARG A 325 5.99 -19.87 30.97
N ILE A 326 4.67 -20.07 30.96
CA ILE A 326 3.67 -19.01 30.74
C ILE A 326 3.80 -17.92 31.81
N ASP A 327 3.84 -18.30 33.10
CA ASP A 327 3.97 -17.33 34.18
C ASP A 327 5.30 -16.57 34.12
N ALA A 328 6.39 -17.26 33.72
CA ALA A 328 7.68 -16.63 33.50
C ALA A 328 7.67 -15.63 32.31
N PHE A 329 7.03 -15.97 31.19
CA PHE A 329 6.85 -15.01 30.09
C PHE A 329 5.97 -13.83 30.49
N ARG A 330 4.92 -14.04 31.29
CA ARG A 330 4.10 -12.95 31.84
C ARG A 330 4.93 -12.01 32.71
N GLU A 331 5.86 -12.54 33.49
CA GLU A 331 6.80 -11.73 34.27
C GLU A 331 7.76 -10.94 33.37
N CYS A 332 8.32 -11.54 32.30
CA CYS A 332 9.09 -10.80 31.31
C CYS A 332 8.29 -9.61 30.73
N LEU A 333 7.03 -9.84 30.37
CA LEU A 333 6.15 -8.82 29.80
C LEU A 333 5.65 -7.79 30.82
N ARG A 334 5.71 -8.09 32.12
CA ARG A 334 5.46 -7.12 33.19
C ARG A 334 6.61 -6.11 33.30
N ILE A 335 7.84 -6.52 32.98
CA ILE A 335 9.06 -5.69 33.02
C ILE A 335 9.27 -4.94 31.69
N ASP A 336 9.13 -5.65 30.56
CA ASP A 336 9.19 -5.07 29.22
C ASP A 336 7.99 -5.54 28.38
N ARG A 337 6.91 -4.75 28.45
CA ARG A 337 5.67 -5.02 27.71
C ARG A 337 5.87 -5.05 26.19
N ALA A 338 6.83 -4.29 25.67
CA ALA A 338 7.12 -4.15 24.26
C ALA A 338 8.11 -5.20 23.75
N HIS A 339 8.50 -6.17 24.58
CA HIS A 339 9.43 -7.21 24.17
C HIS A 339 8.78 -8.16 23.15
N ALA A 340 9.11 -7.99 21.86
CA ALA A 340 8.50 -8.76 20.77
C ALA A 340 8.71 -10.28 20.92
N GLY A 341 9.90 -10.71 21.36
CA GLY A 341 10.22 -12.13 21.59
C GLY A 341 9.35 -12.79 22.66
N ALA A 342 9.24 -12.19 23.85
CA ALA A 342 8.38 -12.65 24.93
C ALA A 342 6.90 -12.69 24.53
N ASN A 343 6.42 -11.65 23.81
CA ASN A 343 5.06 -11.63 23.28
C ASN A 343 4.82 -12.80 22.32
N TYR A 344 5.74 -13.04 21.38
CA TYR A 344 5.62 -14.15 20.43
C TYR A 344 5.64 -15.50 21.14
N ALA A 345 6.63 -15.73 22.00
CA ALA A 345 6.80 -17.02 22.66
C ALA A 345 5.62 -17.35 23.58
N LEU A 346 5.10 -16.37 24.33
CA LEU A 346 3.89 -16.54 25.12
C LEU A 346 2.66 -16.82 24.25
N GLY A 347 2.44 -16.00 23.22
CA GLY A 347 1.33 -16.18 22.29
C GLY A 347 1.37 -17.55 21.61
N ARG A 348 2.56 -17.99 21.19
CA ARG A 348 2.77 -19.29 20.57
C ARG A 348 2.47 -20.44 21.54
N LEU A 349 2.98 -20.36 22.76
CA LEU A 349 2.75 -21.38 23.77
C LEU A 349 1.26 -21.53 24.11
N LEU A 350 0.53 -20.42 24.24
CA LEU A 350 -0.91 -20.42 24.44
C LEU A 350 -1.66 -20.99 23.23
N TYR A 351 -1.24 -20.63 22.01
CA TYR A 351 -1.83 -21.14 20.77
C TYR A 351 -1.66 -22.66 20.67
N ASP A 352 -0.47 -23.18 20.95
CA ASP A 352 -0.17 -24.62 20.91
C ASP A 352 -0.94 -25.41 21.99
N GLN A 353 -1.42 -24.74 23.05
CA GLN A 353 -2.32 -25.32 24.06
C GLN A 353 -3.80 -25.28 23.66
N GLY A 354 -4.16 -24.64 22.55
CA GLY A 354 -5.54 -24.43 22.11
C GLY A 354 -6.22 -23.20 22.73
N ASP A 355 -5.49 -22.39 23.52
CA ASP A 355 -6.01 -21.18 24.16
C ASP A 355 -5.93 -19.96 23.22
N CYS A 356 -6.48 -20.08 22.01
CA CYS A 356 -6.28 -19.10 20.95
C CYS A 356 -6.80 -17.69 21.30
N GLU A 357 -7.88 -17.57 22.09
CA GLU A 357 -8.39 -16.27 22.55
C GLU A 357 -7.36 -15.52 23.41
N GLN A 358 -6.63 -16.23 24.27
CA GLN A 358 -5.56 -15.65 25.08
C GLN A 358 -4.28 -15.44 24.27
N ALA A 359 -3.99 -16.33 23.31
CA ALA A 359 -2.82 -16.22 22.44
C ALA A 359 -2.84 -14.98 21.55
N ARG A 360 -4.00 -14.69 20.95
CA ARG A 360 -4.18 -13.64 19.93
C ARG A 360 -3.58 -12.27 20.29
N PRO A 361 -3.87 -11.64 21.45
CA PRO A 361 -3.30 -10.34 21.78
C PRO A 361 -1.76 -10.35 21.85
N PHE A 362 -1.15 -11.44 22.31
CA PHE A 362 0.31 -11.55 22.38
C PHE A 362 0.93 -11.77 21.00
N LEU A 363 0.31 -12.56 20.12
CA LEU A 363 0.76 -12.73 18.74
C LEU A 363 0.66 -11.42 17.94
N ILE A 364 -0.41 -10.65 18.13
CA ILE A 364 -0.56 -9.30 17.54
C ILE A 364 0.52 -8.36 18.09
N ALA A 365 0.74 -8.35 19.40
CA ALA A 365 1.76 -7.51 20.04
C ALA A 365 3.17 -7.88 19.56
N ALA A 366 3.45 -9.16 19.31
CA ALA A 366 4.73 -9.60 18.75
C ALA A 366 5.00 -9.01 17.37
N ARG A 367 4.02 -9.05 16.47
CA ARG A 367 4.09 -8.40 15.16
C ARG A 367 4.25 -6.88 15.31
N ASP A 368 3.44 -6.27 16.17
CA ASP A 368 3.44 -4.82 16.34
C ASP A 368 4.73 -4.31 16.98
N HIS A 369 5.37 -5.08 17.86
CA HIS A 369 6.62 -4.69 18.51
C HIS A 369 7.89 -5.17 17.79
N ASP A 370 7.75 -5.87 16.67
CA ASP A 370 8.88 -6.23 15.80
C ASP A 370 9.64 -4.98 15.38
N VAL A 371 10.96 -5.00 15.58
CA VAL A 371 11.83 -3.86 15.28
C VAL A 371 12.11 -3.77 13.78
N CYS A 372 11.97 -4.88 13.06
CA CYS A 372 12.03 -4.95 11.60
C CYS A 372 10.63 -5.31 11.07
N PRO A 373 9.73 -4.33 10.85
CA PRO A 373 8.33 -4.61 10.56
C PRO A 373 8.16 -5.00 9.08
N LEU A 374 8.33 -6.29 8.77
CA LEU A 374 8.05 -6.86 7.44
C LEU A 374 6.57 -7.28 7.29
N ARG A 375 5.77 -7.11 8.34
CA ARG A 375 4.33 -7.36 8.38
C ARG A 375 3.63 -6.04 8.71
N ALA A 376 2.49 -5.77 8.07
CA ALA A 376 1.69 -4.58 8.35
C ALA A 376 1.26 -4.57 9.83
N PRO A 377 1.72 -3.60 10.65
CA PRO A 377 1.33 -3.53 12.05
C PRO A 377 -0.12 -3.06 12.21
N SER A 378 -0.68 -3.17 13.42
CA SER A 378 -2.07 -2.80 13.71
C SER A 378 -2.41 -1.35 13.35
N ALA A 379 -1.44 -0.44 13.37
CA ALA A 379 -1.65 0.95 12.95
C ALA A 379 -2.00 1.04 11.46
N ILE A 380 -1.28 0.29 10.60
CA ILE A 380 -1.51 0.22 9.16
C ILE A 380 -2.86 -0.44 8.86
N THR A 381 -3.17 -1.59 9.47
CA THR A 381 -4.45 -2.28 9.21
C THR A 381 -5.67 -1.51 9.72
N ARG A 382 -5.55 -0.79 10.85
CA ARG A 382 -6.58 0.13 11.33
C ARG A 382 -6.78 1.31 10.40
N ALA A 383 -5.70 1.97 9.96
CA ALA A 383 -5.79 3.07 9.00
C ALA A 383 -6.52 2.64 7.71
N THR A 384 -6.23 1.44 7.19
CA THR A 384 -6.96 0.87 6.04
C THR A 384 -8.46 0.75 6.31
N SER A 385 -8.84 0.27 7.49
CA SER A 385 -10.24 0.07 7.85
C SER A 385 -10.98 1.40 8.06
N GLU A 386 -10.37 2.32 8.81
CA GLU A 386 -10.93 3.63 9.13
C GLU A 386 -11.09 4.49 7.87
N ILE A 387 -10.12 4.45 6.94
CA ILE A 387 -10.21 5.18 5.67
C ILE A 387 -11.29 4.57 4.78
N ALA A 388 -11.34 3.25 4.65
CA ALA A 388 -12.37 2.61 3.84
C ALA A 388 -13.79 2.93 4.37
N GLU A 389 -13.99 2.87 5.69
CA GLU A 389 -15.25 3.25 6.34
C GLU A 389 -15.59 4.73 6.10
N ARG A 390 -14.64 5.64 6.34
CA ARG A 390 -14.83 7.10 6.16
C ARG A 390 -15.28 7.47 4.76
N TYR A 391 -14.71 6.81 3.74
CA TYR A 391 -14.99 7.12 2.34
C TYR A 391 -16.04 6.19 1.70
N GLY A 392 -16.62 5.26 2.47
CA GLY A 392 -17.61 4.31 1.97
C GLY A 392 -17.08 3.34 0.91
N VAL A 393 -15.80 2.97 1.00
CA VAL A 393 -15.14 2.05 0.07
C VAL A 393 -15.36 0.61 0.52
N PRO A 394 -15.83 -0.30 -0.36
CA PRO A 394 -15.88 -1.73 -0.06
C PRO A 394 -14.55 -2.27 0.46
N LEU A 395 -14.59 -2.95 1.61
CA LEU A 395 -13.41 -3.46 2.32
C LEU A 395 -13.52 -4.96 2.55
N ILE A 396 -12.54 -5.71 2.04
CA ILE A 396 -12.35 -7.12 2.34
C ILE A 396 -11.44 -7.24 3.57
N ASN A 397 -11.98 -7.78 4.65
CA ASN A 397 -11.21 -8.14 5.84
C ASN A 397 -10.44 -9.44 5.59
N THR A 398 -9.32 -9.36 4.87
CA THR A 398 -8.50 -10.54 4.51
C THR A 398 -8.02 -11.34 5.72
N PRO A 399 -7.59 -10.74 6.86
CA PRO A 399 -7.26 -11.50 8.05
C PRO A 399 -8.40 -12.42 8.51
N ALA A 400 -9.64 -11.90 8.59
CA ALA A 400 -10.80 -12.71 8.95
C ALA A 400 -11.24 -13.69 7.85
N LEU A 401 -10.94 -13.40 6.59
CA LEU A 401 -11.21 -14.30 5.46
C LEU A 401 -10.28 -15.52 5.44
N LEU A 402 -9.03 -15.32 5.88
CA LEU A 402 -8.00 -16.37 5.95
C LEU A 402 -7.95 -17.08 7.30
N ASP A 403 -8.66 -16.56 8.30
CA ASP A 403 -9.04 -17.33 9.49
C ASP A 403 -9.93 -18.51 9.07
N GLU A 404 -9.58 -19.71 9.52
CA GLU A 404 -10.15 -20.93 8.97
C GLU A 404 -11.63 -21.09 9.28
N ARG A 405 -12.30 -21.72 8.33
CA ARG A 405 -13.61 -22.30 8.52
C ARG A 405 -13.42 -23.80 8.65
N ASN A 406 -14.13 -24.44 9.57
CA ASN A 406 -14.18 -25.90 9.62
C ASN A 406 -14.69 -26.45 8.26
N TYR A 407 -14.64 -27.77 8.05
CA TYR A 407 -15.11 -28.41 6.80
C TYR A 407 -16.58 -28.12 6.44
N ARG A 408 -17.38 -27.56 7.36
CA ARG A 408 -18.77 -27.15 7.16
C ARG A 408 -18.91 -25.68 6.77
N GLY A 409 -17.81 -24.93 6.72
CA GLY A 409 -17.83 -23.51 6.43
C GLY A 409 -18.09 -22.62 7.66
N ASP A 410 -18.15 -23.16 8.89
CA ASP A 410 -18.27 -22.33 10.09
C ASP A 410 -16.92 -21.76 10.48
N LEU A 411 -16.88 -20.48 10.86
CA LEU A 411 -15.66 -19.86 11.39
C LEU A 411 -15.17 -20.63 12.62
N ILE A 412 -13.90 -21.03 12.61
CA ILE A 412 -13.20 -21.42 13.83
C ILE A 412 -13.00 -20.09 14.58
N ALA A 413 -13.66 -19.93 15.72
CA ALA A 413 -13.85 -18.63 16.34
C ALA A 413 -12.60 -18.09 17.07
N ASP A 414 -11.39 -18.35 16.57
CA ASP A 414 -10.17 -17.85 17.22
C ASP A 414 -9.74 -16.45 16.75
N ARG A 415 -10.17 -16.01 15.57
CA ARG A 415 -9.82 -14.71 14.98
C ARG A 415 -8.31 -14.56 14.75
N VAL A 416 -7.61 -15.66 14.51
CA VAL A 416 -6.20 -15.71 14.14
C VAL A 416 -6.11 -16.27 12.72
N PRO A 417 -5.52 -15.53 11.75
CA PRO A 417 -5.39 -16.05 10.39
C PRO A 417 -4.70 -17.42 10.37
N ASP A 418 -5.28 -18.38 9.65
CA ASP A 418 -4.75 -19.74 9.64
C ASP A 418 -3.38 -19.78 8.94
N PRO A 419 -2.33 -20.29 9.59
CA PRO A 419 -0.98 -20.28 9.03
C PRO A 419 -0.82 -21.09 7.74
N SER A 420 -1.65 -22.12 7.51
CA SER A 420 -1.68 -22.92 6.26
C SER A 420 -2.17 -22.12 5.05
N ARG A 421 -2.79 -20.96 5.29
CA ARG A 421 -3.20 -20.02 4.24
C ARG A 421 -2.07 -19.12 3.80
N PHE A 422 -0.88 -19.26 4.38
CA PHE A 422 0.32 -18.56 3.99
C PHE A 422 1.43 -19.54 3.66
N VAL A 423 2.40 -19.08 2.87
CA VAL A 423 3.64 -19.84 2.59
C VAL A 423 4.86 -19.23 3.30
N ASP A 424 4.71 -18.00 3.80
CA ASP A 424 5.64 -17.28 4.65
C ASP A 424 4.88 -16.24 5.51
N HIS A 425 5.58 -15.27 6.07
CA HIS A 425 5.04 -14.22 6.92
C HIS A 425 3.87 -13.40 6.35
N VAL A 426 3.73 -13.23 5.03
CA VAL A 426 2.72 -12.34 4.43
C VAL A 426 2.10 -12.87 3.13
N HIS A 427 2.74 -13.81 2.45
CA HIS A 427 2.26 -14.28 1.16
C HIS A 427 1.24 -15.41 1.31
N PRO A 428 0.00 -15.24 0.79
CA PRO A 428 -0.99 -16.30 0.79
C PRO A 428 -0.53 -17.53 0.00
N SER A 429 -0.96 -18.71 0.42
CA SER A 429 -0.88 -19.91 -0.41
C SER A 429 -1.81 -19.81 -1.62
N ILE A 430 -1.71 -20.73 -2.57
CA ILE A 430 -2.61 -20.78 -3.74
C ILE A 430 -4.08 -20.79 -3.27
N ALA A 431 -4.40 -21.57 -2.23
CA ALA A 431 -5.73 -21.60 -1.64
C ALA A 431 -6.11 -20.27 -0.96
N GLY A 432 -5.16 -19.58 -0.33
CA GLY A 432 -5.36 -18.23 0.22
C GLY A 432 -5.68 -17.21 -0.88
N HIS A 433 -4.94 -17.25 -2.00
CA HIS A 433 -5.21 -16.44 -3.18
C HIS A 433 -6.59 -16.70 -3.78
N GLN A 434 -7.01 -17.96 -3.89
CA GLN A 434 -8.36 -18.33 -4.35
C GLN A 434 -9.46 -17.78 -3.44
N ARG A 435 -9.26 -17.81 -2.11
CA ARG A 435 -10.23 -17.22 -1.16
C ARG A 435 -10.35 -15.72 -1.33
N ILE A 436 -9.23 -15.00 -1.44
CA ILE A 436 -9.23 -13.55 -1.69
C ILE A 436 -9.99 -13.23 -2.98
N ALA A 437 -9.75 -13.99 -4.04
CA ALA A 437 -10.44 -13.81 -5.31
C ALA A 437 -11.95 -14.08 -5.22
N GLY A 438 -12.38 -15.10 -4.47
CA GLY A 438 -13.79 -15.36 -4.22
C GLY A 438 -14.48 -14.22 -3.47
N ALA A 439 -13.82 -13.64 -2.47
CA ALA A 439 -14.34 -12.45 -1.77
C ALA A 439 -14.42 -11.23 -2.70
N LEU A 440 -13.41 -11.02 -3.55
CA LEU A 440 -13.45 -9.97 -4.58
C LEU A 440 -14.60 -10.18 -5.58
N ALA A 441 -14.81 -11.41 -6.06
CA ALA A 441 -15.90 -11.72 -6.98
C ALA A 441 -17.28 -11.40 -6.38
N LEU A 442 -17.47 -11.63 -5.07
CA LEU A 442 -18.69 -11.23 -4.37
C LEU A 442 -18.87 -9.70 -4.34
N GLU A 443 -17.81 -8.93 -4.19
CA GLU A 443 -17.89 -7.47 -4.31
C GLU A 443 -18.24 -7.03 -5.73
N PHE A 444 -17.68 -7.68 -6.77
CA PHE A 444 -18.06 -7.41 -8.15
C PHE A 444 -19.52 -7.79 -8.46
N GLN A 445 -20.06 -8.84 -7.83
CA GLN A 445 -21.50 -9.12 -7.88
C GLN A 445 -22.32 -8.00 -7.27
N LYS A 446 -21.91 -7.44 -6.12
CA LYS A 446 -22.60 -6.29 -5.49
C LYS A 446 -22.54 -5.03 -6.36
N LEU A 447 -21.46 -4.86 -7.13
CA LEU A 447 -21.33 -3.81 -8.15
C LEU A 447 -22.21 -4.06 -9.39
N GLY A 448 -22.93 -5.19 -9.45
CA GLY A 448 -23.79 -5.55 -10.58
C GLY A 448 -23.02 -6.00 -11.82
N TRP A 449 -21.76 -6.40 -11.67
CA TRP A 449 -20.96 -6.83 -12.81
C TRP A 449 -21.33 -8.24 -13.26
N VAL A 450 -21.51 -9.14 -12.30
CA VAL A 450 -21.75 -10.56 -12.54
C VAL A 450 -22.80 -11.10 -11.58
N GLU A 451 -23.38 -12.25 -11.90
CA GLU A 451 -24.24 -13.01 -10.98
C GLU A 451 -23.58 -14.35 -10.66
N LEU A 452 -23.13 -14.55 -9.41
CA LEU A 452 -22.55 -15.81 -8.99
C LEU A 452 -23.67 -16.80 -8.63
N THR A 453 -23.89 -17.75 -9.53
CA THR A 453 -24.84 -18.85 -9.39
C THR A 453 -24.12 -20.17 -9.15
N GLY A 454 -24.83 -21.21 -8.69
CA GLY A 454 -24.26 -22.55 -8.56
C GLY A 454 -23.67 -23.09 -9.88
N GLN A 455 -24.24 -22.72 -11.02
CA GLN A 455 -23.69 -23.08 -12.33
C GLN A 455 -22.35 -22.37 -12.61
N SER A 456 -22.26 -21.06 -12.35
CA SER A 456 -21.01 -20.32 -12.51
C SER A 456 -19.90 -20.81 -11.57
N THR A 457 -20.25 -21.28 -10.36
CA THR A 457 -19.31 -21.90 -9.43
C THR A 457 -18.70 -23.16 -10.01
N LEU A 458 -19.52 -24.06 -10.59
CA LEU A 458 -19.03 -25.27 -11.25
C LEU A 458 -18.15 -24.96 -12.48
N LEU A 459 -18.51 -23.94 -13.26
CA LEU A 459 -17.69 -23.48 -14.39
C LEU A 459 -16.33 -22.93 -13.91
N TYR A 460 -16.34 -22.15 -12.84
CA TYR A 460 -15.11 -21.63 -12.22
C TYR A 460 -14.23 -22.77 -11.69
N GLU A 461 -14.80 -23.76 -11.00
CA GLU A 461 -14.04 -24.91 -10.50
C GLU A 461 -13.38 -25.71 -11.63
N HIS A 462 -14.10 -25.91 -12.75
CA HIS A 462 -13.53 -26.52 -13.93
C HIS A 462 -12.38 -25.68 -14.51
N ALA A 463 -12.61 -24.39 -14.75
CA ALA A 463 -11.62 -23.47 -15.31
C ALA A 463 -10.38 -23.35 -14.40
N ALA A 464 -10.56 -23.31 -13.08
CA ALA A 464 -9.47 -23.26 -12.12
C ALA A 464 -8.64 -24.56 -12.13
N LYS A 465 -9.29 -25.72 -12.23
CA LYS A 465 -8.61 -27.02 -12.32
C LYS A 465 -7.84 -27.17 -13.64
N GLU A 466 -8.45 -26.78 -14.74
CA GLU A 466 -7.82 -26.76 -16.06
C GLU A 466 -6.59 -25.84 -16.06
N HIS A 467 -6.74 -24.60 -15.60
CA HIS A 467 -5.66 -23.63 -15.46
C HIS A 467 -4.49 -24.16 -14.60
N LEU A 468 -4.77 -24.80 -13.46
CA LEU A 468 -3.72 -25.42 -12.64
C LEU A 468 -3.02 -26.58 -13.35
N SER A 469 -3.72 -27.33 -14.19
CA SER A 469 -3.14 -28.46 -14.92
C SER A 469 -2.21 -28.03 -16.06
N GLU A 470 -2.39 -26.82 -16.58
CA GLU A 470 -1.50 -26.22 -17.58
C GLU A 470 -0.17 -25.73 -16.98
N LEU A 471 -0.13 -25.50 -15.67
CA LEU A 471 1.09 -25.09 -14.98
C LEU A 471 2.07 -26.27 -14.87
N GLY A 472 3.14 -26.21 -15.65
CA GLY A 472 4.20 -27.22 -15.64
C GLY A 472 4.93 -27.31 -14.29
N HIS A 473 5.58 -28.44 -14.03
CA HIS A 473 6.33 -28.69 -12.79
C HIS A 473 7.35 -27.58 -12.46
N GLU A 474 8.03 -27.03 -13.48
CA GLU A 474 9.00 -25.94 -13.32
C GLU A 474 8.42 -24.70 -12.62
N TYR A 475 7.13 -24.40 -12.85
CA TYR A 475 6.45 -23.28 -12.21
C TYR A 475 6.54 -23.37 -10.69
N PHE A 476 6.20 -24.54 -10.16
CA PHE A 476 6.18 -24.80 -8.73
C PHE A 476 7.59 -24.90 -8.14
N VAL A 477 8.54 -25.45 -8.88
CA VAL A 477 9.95 -25.51 -8.47
C VAL A 477 10.55 -24.11 -8.33
N ARG A 478 10.34 -23.24 -9.33
CA ARG A 478 10.79 -21.83 -9.27
C ARG A 478 10.14 -21.08 -8.11
N GLY A 479 8.86 -21.35 -7.84
CA GLY A 479 8.16 -20.81 -6.68
C GLY A 479 8.83 -21.20 -5.35
N LYS A 480 9.16 -22.48 -5.17
CA LYS A 480 9.88 -22.97 -3.99
C LYS A 480 11.27 -22.34 -3.83
N GLN A 481 12.01 -22.19 -4.93
CA GLN A 481 13.33 -21.53 -4.90
C GLN A 481 13.23 -20.07 -4.46
N ARG A 482 12.24 -19.32 -4.98
CA ARG A 482 12.00 -17.92 -4.58
C ARG A 482 11.58 -17.80 -3.12
N LEU A 483 10.80 -18.76 -2.61
CA LEU A 483 10.41 -18.81 -1.21
C LEU A 483 11.64 -18.99 -0.31
N GLU A 484 12.58 -19.84 -0.70
CA GLU A 484 13.83 -20.03 0.04
C GLU A 484 14.70 -18.77 0.03
N GLY A 485 14.87 -18.15 -1.14
CA GLY A 485 15.56 -16.86 -1.24
C GLY A 485 14.93 -15.77 -0.38
N LEU A 486 13.59 -15.73 -0.30
CA LEU A 486 12.88 -14.80 0.57
C LEU A 486 13.16 -15.07 2.05
N ARG A 487 13.16 -16.33 2.49
CA ARG A 487 13.49 -16.69 3.88
C ARG A 487 14.88 -16.19 4.26
N LEU A 488 15.88 -16.42 3.40
CA LEU A 488 17.23 -15.92 3.63
C LEU A 488 17.30 -14.39 3.65
N TRP A 489 16.58 -13.72 2.75
CA TRP A 489 16.49 -12.25 2.74
C TRP A 489 15.91 -11.70 4.04
N THR A 490 14.84 -12.31 4.58
CA THR A 490 14.26 -11.87 5.87
C THR A 490 15.19 -12.04 7.08
N MET A 491 16.21 -12.89 6.96
CA MET A 491 17.25 -13.07 7.98
C MET A 491 18.43 -12.10 7.81
N GLY A 492 18.37 -11.16 6.87
CA GLY A 492 19.48 -10.27 6.52
C GLY A 492 20.64 -10.97 5.80
N ARG A 493 20.40 -12.15 5.23
CA ARG A 493 21.41 -13.00 4.57
C ARG A 493 21.34 -12.99 3.04
N ALA A 494 20.69 -11.98 2.46
CA ALA A 494 20.47 -11.89 1.01
C ALA A 494 21.76 -12.01 0.17
N GLY A 495 22.90 -11.52 0.70
CA GLY A 495 24.20 -11.58 0.03
C GLY A 495 24.94 -12.92 0.11
N GLN A 496 24.63 -13.80 1.07
CA GLN A 496 25.39 -15.04 1.29
C GLN A 496 25.17 -16.07 0.18
N LEU A 497 23.97 -16.13 -0.42
CA LEU A 497 23.68 -17.09 -1.48
C LEU A 497 24.43 -16.77 -2.80
N ALA A 498 24.64 -15.49 -3.11
CA ALA A 498 25.40 -15.10 -4.28
C ALA A 498 26.90 -15.43 -4.13
N THR A 499 27.43 -15.35 -2.89
CA THR A 499 28.79 -15.74 -2.57
C THR A 499 28.95 -17.26 -2.53
N GLU A 500 28.01 -17.98 -1.91
CA GLU A 500 28.02 -19.44 -1.83
C GLU A 500 27.81 -20.11 -3.19
N ILE A 501 26.93 -19.58 -4.06
CA ILE A 501 26.78 -20.08 -5.44
C ILE A 501 28.02 -19.76 -6.29
N ALA A 502 28.67 -18.61 -6.08
CA ALA A 502 29.92 -18.27 -6.75
C ALA A 502 31.09 -19.14 -6.27
N GLU A 503 31.14 -19.48 -4.98
CA GLU A 503 32.14 -20.38 -4.39
C GLU A 503 31.92 -21.83 -4.85
N ASP A 504 30.67 -22.30 -4.95
CA ASP A 504 30.33 -23.65 -5.43
C ASP A 504 30.59 -23.82 -6.94
N GLN A 505 30.39 -22.76 -7.75
CA GLN A 505 30.82 -22.73 -9.15
C GLN A 505 32.35 -22.65 -9.31
N SER A 506 33.06 -22.00 -8.39
CA SER A 506 34.53 -21.98 -8.39
C SER A 506 35.14 -23.32 -7.97
N ASN A 507 34.48 -24.06 -7.08
CA ASN A 507 34.89 -25.42 -6.65
C ASN A 507 34.59 -26.49 -7.71
N MET A 508 33.62 -26.28 -8.61
CA MET A 508 33.40 -27.17 -9.77
C MET A 508 34.35 -26.90 -10.95
N GLN A 509 35.15 -25.83 -10.92
CA GLN A 509 36.20 -25.54 -11.89
C GLN A 509 37.61 -25.95 -11.38
N GLY A 510 37.66 -26.99 -10.54
CA GLY A 510 38.92 -27.65 -10.17
C GLY A 510 39.65 -28.19 -11.40
N THR A 511 40.74 -27.51 -11.75
CA THR A 511 41.87 -27.88 -12.62
C THR A 511 41.90 -29.34 -13.14
N PRO A 512 41.97 -29.57 -14.47
CA PRO A 512 42.34 -30.87 -14.98
C PRO A 512 43.80 -31.15 -14.59
N HIS A 513 44.00 -32.22 -13.82
CA HIS A 513 45.33 -32.81 -13.60
C HIS A 513 45.98 -33.07 -14.96
N GLN A 514 47.02 -32.32 -15.29
CA GLN A 514 47.97 -32.74 -16.31
C GLN A 514 48.72 -33.98 -15.78
N PRO A 515 48.78 -35.08 -16.54
CA PRO A 515 49.71 -36.15 -16.23
C PRO A 515 51.13 -35.67 -16.57
N SER A 516 52.03 -35.72 -15.60
CA SER A 516 53.47 -35.51 -15.83
C SER A 516 54.01 -36.59 -16.77
N PRO A 517 54.86 -36.25 -17.75
CA PRO A 517 55.71 -37.22 -18.40
C PRO A 517 56.93 -37.52 -17.51
N ASP A 518 57.32 -38.79 -17.54
CA ASP A 518 58.48 -39.48 -16.95
C ASP A 518 58.25 -40.26 -15.64
#